data_AF-A0A2U1A8F3-F1
#
_entry.id   AF-A0A2U1A8F3-F1
#
_cell.length_a   1.000
_cell.length_b   1.000
_cell.length_c   1.000
_cell.angle_alpha   90.00
_cell.angle_beta   90.00
_cell.angle_gamma   90.00
#
_symmetry.space_group_name_H-M   'P 1'
#
loop_
_entity.id
_entity.type
_entity.pdbx_description
1 polymer ?
#
loop_
_entity_poly.entity_id
_entity_poly.type
_entity_poly.pdbx_seq_one_letter_code
_entity_poly.pdbx_strand_id
1 'polypeptide(L)'
;MKFDILIIGAGPAGLNAAHAAAQAGASVGIVDDNALPGGQIWRQGPGHRAAGPARAVLDALAARSNVALLSATRIVQALPGRRLLAQRPDRALTLAYGKLIVAAGARERFLPYPGWTLPGITGAGGLQALIKGGMPVRGERIVIAGSGPLLWAAAVTARQHGAAIAAIVEQASPQAVRRFAAGLVHTPAKLAQALRMRFDLRATPYWCDAYIAEAIGTTRVTHARARRGNGEVLVECDRIACAYGLVPNTGLGEALGCRLETHAGAPAIAVNEWQQTSAEAIYAAGECTGVGGMELAAMEGRIAAYAALGDDANARHLFAGRERYRRFAMRLHAAFELSPALRALPQPDTVFCRCEDVAFRDVARHASWRDAKLQTRCGMGPCQGKICGDAAAFCFGWPQNGQRPPFSPARIDTLLHAQMTA
;
A
#
# COMPACT_ATOMS: atom_id res chain seq x y z
N MET A 1 -15.86 -19.30 12.60
CA MET A 1 -14.67 -20.16 12.39
C MET A 1 -13.62 -19.81 13.43
N LYS A 2 -12.80 -20.76 13.89
CA LYS A 2 -11.75 -20.52 14.90
C LYS A 2 -10.40 -21.00 14.35
N PHE A 3 -9.36 -20.21 14.56
CA PHE A 3 -7.99 -20.50 14.15
C PHE A 3 -7.03 -20.30 15.31
N ASP A 4 -5.93 -21.05 15.33
CA ASP A 4 -4.83 -20.79 16.27
C ASP A 4 -4.15 -19.49 15.88
N ILE A 5 -3.90 -19.30 14.58
CA ILE A 5 -3.34 -18.08 13.99
C ILE A 5 -4.26 -17.58 12.88
N LEU A 6 -4.81 -16.38 13.04
CA LEU A 6 -5.52 -15.66 12.00
C LEU A 6 -4.62 -14.57 11.42
N ILE A 7 -4.56 -14.47 10.10
CA ILE A 7 -3.68 -13.54 9.38
C ILE A 7 -4.56 -12.66 8.49
N ILE A 8 -4.41 -11.35 8.63
CA ILE A 8 -5.16 -10.37 7.83
C ILE A 8 -4.24 -9.77 6.77
N GLY A 9 -4.43 -10.20 5.53
CA GLY A 9 -3.64 -9.85 4.35
C GLY A 9 -2.91 -11.07 3.78
N ALA A 10 -3.14 -11.37 2.50
CA ALA A 10 -2.46 -12.41 1.74
C ALA A 10 -1.36 -11.83 0.82
N GLY A 11 -0.70 -10.75 1.27
CA GLY A 11 0.55 -10.26 0.67
C GLY A 11 1.77 -11.07 1.12
N PRO A 12 2.99 -10.68 0.68
CA PRO A 12 4.22 -11.38 1.04
C PRO A 12 4.42 -11.59 2.54
N ALA A 13 4.10 -10.61 3.39
CA ALA A 13 4.17 -10.77 4.84
C ALA A 13 3.23 -11.88 5.34
N GLY A 14 1.93 -11.77 5.04
CA GLY A 14 0.94 -12.72 5.54
C GLY A 14 1.09 -14.12 4.97
N LEU A 15 1.45 -14.27 3.69
CA LEU A 15 1.69 -15.59 3.08
C LEU A 15 2.92 -16.29 3.69
N ASN A 16 4.01 -15.55 3.96
CA ASN A 16 5.18 -16.14 4.61
C ASN A 16 4.94 -16.41 6.10
N ALA A 17 4.13 -15.58 6.78
CA ALA A 17 3.66 -15.86 8.14
C ALA A 17 2.82 -17.14 8.18
N ALA A 18 1.87 -17.28 7.25
CA ALA A 18 1.03 -18.45 7.13
C ALA A 18 1.84 -19.72 6.87
N HIS A 19 2.84 -19.62 5.99
CA HIS A 19 3.69 -20.75 5.66
C HIS A 19 4.46 -21.26 6.88
N ALA A 20 5.09 -20.36 7.64
CA ALA A 20 5.79 -20.71 8.87
C ALA A 20 4.85 -21.27 9.94
N ALA A 21 3.69 -20.63 10.16
CA ALA A 21 2.71 -21.09 11.14
C ALA A 21 2.15 -22.48 10.80
N ALA A 22 1.83 -22.71 9.53
CA ALA A 22 1.26 -23.98 9.08
C ALA A 22 2.29 -25.12 9.09
N GLN A 23 3.57 -24.82 8.88
CA GLN A 23 4.67 -25.79 9.04
C GLN A 23 4.81 -26.29 10.48
N ALA A 24 4.53 -25.43 11.46
CA ALA A 24 4.51 -25.79 12.87
C ALA A 24 3.22 -26.52 13.32
N GLY A 25 2.31 -26.84 12.39
CA GLY A 25 1.09 -27.61 12.67
C GLY A 25 -0.10 -26.77 13.16
N ALA A 26 0.03 -25.45 13.29
CA ALA A 26 -1.07 -24.58 13.72
C ALA A 26 -2.24 -24.58 12.71
N SER A 27 -3.47 -24.41 13.19
CA SER A 27 -4.62 -24.09 12.34
C SER A 27 -4.54 -22.62 11.91
N VAL A 28 -4.39 -22.38 10.60
CA VAL A 28 -4.13 -21.04 10.04
C VAL A 28 -5.29 -20.56 9.18
N GLY A 29 -5.83 -19.38 9.50
CA GLY A 29 -6.74 -18.64 8.63
C GLY A 29 -6.03 -17.48 7.95
N ILE A 30 -6.19 -17.32 6.64
CA ILE A 30 -5.66 -16.17 5.88
C ILE A 30 -6.84 -15.42 5.27
N VAL A 31 -7.01 -14.14 5.60
CA VAL A 31 -8.11 -13.31 5.10
C VAL A 31 -7.54 -12.25 4.15
N ASP A 32 -8.08 -12.15 2.95
CA ASP A 32 -7.70 -11.09 2.00
C ASP A 32 -8.91 -10.64 1.20
N ASP A 33 -8.99 -9.33 0.95
CA ASP A 33 -10.11 -8.73 0.22
C ASP A 33 -10.00 -8.88 -1.30
N ASN A 34 -8.82 -9.24 -1.83
CA ASN A 34 -8.66 -9.58 -3.23
C ASN A 34 -9.22 -10.97 -3.54
N ALA A 35 -9.65 -11.15 -4.79
CA ALA A 35 -10.16 -12.43 -5.27
C ALA A 35 -9.09 -13.54 -5.28
N LEU A 36 -7.81 -13.18 -5.45
CA LEU A 36 -6.68 -14.11 -5.46
C LEU A 36 -5.59 -13.63 -4.48
N PRO A 37 -4.86 -14.56 -3.84
CA PRO A 37 -3.78 -14.21 -2.92
C PRO A 37 -2.56 -13.64 -3.68
N GLY A 38 -1.70 -12.93 -2.95
CA GLY A 38 -0.47 -12.32 -3.46
C GLY A 38 -0.31 -10.84 -3.12
N GLY A 39 -1.37 -10.21 -2.59
CA GLY A 39 -1.40 -8.78 -2.30
C GLY A 39 -1.10 -7.95 -3.54
N GLN A 40 -0.42 -6.82 -3.38
CA GLN A 40 -0.09 -5.94 -4.52
C GLN A 40 1.12 -6.43 -5.33
N ILE A 41 2.10 -7.03 -4.66
CA ILE A 41 3.38 -7.34 -5.31
C ILE A 41 3.29 -8.64 -6.12
N TRP A 42 2.76 -9.70 -5.53
CA TRP A 42 2.48 -10.98 -6.20
C TRP A 42 1.06 -11.04 -6.76
N ARG A 43 0.43 -9.88 -6.99
CA ARG A 43 -0.93 -9.77 -7.51
C ARG A 43 -1.10 -10.67 -8.73
N GLN A 44 -2.11 -11.53 -8.67
CA GLN A 44 -2.49 -12.42 -9.77
C GLN A 44 -3.71 -11.86 -10.50
N GLY A 45 -3.88 -12.25 -11.76
CA GLY A 45 -5.05 -11.88 -12.56
C GLY A 45 -5.19 -12.71 -13.84
N PRO A 46 -6.10 -12.32 -14.75
CA PRO A 46 -6.30 -12.99 -16.03
C PRO A 46 -4.99 -12.97 -16.84
N GLY A 47 -4.41 -14.15 -17.10
CA GLY A 47 -3.12 -14.28 -17.82
C GLY A 47 -1.88 -13.89 -17.01
N HIS A 48 -2.02 -13.42 -15.77
CA HIS A 48 -0.90 -13.10 -14.87
C HIS A 48 -0.90 -14.03 -13.66
N ARG A 49 0.04 -14.97 -13.62
CA ARG A 49 0.18 -15.95 -12.54
C ARG A 49 1.42 -15.67 -11.71
N ALA A 50 1.37 -16.05 -10.44
CA ALA A 50 2.54 -16.02 -9.58
C ALA A 50 3.65 -16.90 -10.18
N ALA A 51 4.89 -16.44 -10.10
CA ALA A 51 6.07 -17.13 -10.60
C ALA A 51 7.18 -17.16 -9.53
N GLY A 52 8.13 -18.09 -9.69
CA GLY A 52 9.30 -18.20 -8.81
C GLY A 52 8.91 -18.38 -7.33
N PRO A 53 9.54 -17.63 -6.40
CA PRO A 53 9.28 -17.77 -4.97
C PRO A 53 7.82 -17.58 -4.57
N ALA A 54 7.08 -16.70 -5.26
CA ALA A 54 5.67 -16.47 -4.99
C ALA A 54 4.83 -17.73 -5.25
N ARG A 55 5.11 -18.42 -6.36
CA ARG A 55 4.42 -19.66 -6.73
C ARG A 55 4.70 -20.77 -5.72
N ALA A 56 5.96 -20.93 -5.31
CA ALA A 56 6.36 -21.95 -4.34
C ALA A 56 5.63 -21.78 -3.00
N VAL A 57 5.52 -20.56 -2.48
CA VAL A 57 4.80 -20.30 -1.22
C VAL A 57 3.31 -20.61 -1.36
N LEU A 58 2.69 -20.18 -2.46
CA LEU A 58 1.27 -20.42 -2.71
C LEU A 58 0.95 -21.91 -2.87
N ASP A 59 1.75 -22.64 -3.64
CA ASP A 59 1.57 -24.09 -3.85
C ASP A 59 1.76 -24.86 -2.55
N ALA A 60 2.76 -24.47 -1.75
CA ALA A 60 2.99 -25.08 -0.45
C ALA A 60 1.82 -24.84 0.52
N LEU A 61 1.21 -23.65 0.50
CA LEU A 61 0.03 -23.36 1.33
C LEU A 61 -1.22 -24.11 0.83
N ALA A 62 -1.41 -24.21 -0.49
CA ALA A 62 -2.54 -24.91 -1.08
C ALA A 62 -2.52 -26.43 -0.80
N ALA A 63 -1.34 -27.01 -0.64
CA ALA A 63 -1.17 -28.43 -0.32
C ALA A 63 -1.44 -28.80 1.14
N ARG A 64 -1.72 -27.81 2.03
CA ARG A 64 -1.87 -28.02 3.47
C ARG A 64 -3.33 -28.00 3.91
N SER A 65 -3.77 -29.04 4.61
CA SER A 65 -5.14 -29.15 5.14
C SER A 65 -5.42 -28.26 6.35
N ASN A 66 -4.38 -27.81 7.06
CA ASN A 66 -4.48 -26.90 8.21
C ASN A 66 -4.48 -25.41 7.83
N VAL A 67 -4.62 -25.09 6.53
CA VAL A 67 -4.66 -23.71 6.03
C VAL A 67 -6.00 -23.42 5.37
N ALA A 68 -6.70 -22.40 5.85
CA ALA A 68 -7.92 -21.88 5.23
C ALA A 68 -7.65 -20.50 4.61
N LEU A 69 -7.63 -20.43 3.27
CA LEU A 69 -7.57 -19.17 2.54
C LEU A 69 -8.98 -18.61 2.29
N LEU A 70 -9.28 -17.50 2.93
CA LEU A 70 -10.54 -16.75 2.82
C LEU A 70 -10.32 -15.55 1.89
N SER A 71 -10.23 -15.80 0.58
CA SER A 71 -10.16 -14.76 -0.44
C SER A 71 -11.51 -14.04 -0.62
N ALA A 72 -11.48 -12.86 -1.26
CA ALA A 72 -12.62 -11.96 -1.41
C ALA A 72 -13.34 -11.68 -0.09
N THR A 73 -12.62 -11.70 1.03
CA THR A 73 -13.17 -11.60 2.38
C THR A 73 -12.61 -10.35 3.04
N ARG A 74 -13.49 -9.43 3.44
CA ARG A 74 -13.09 -8.16 4.04
C ARG A 74 -13.39 -8.14 5.53
N ILE A 75 -12.43 -7.68 6.34
CA ILE A 75 -12.68 -7.39 7.76
C ILE A 75 -13.49 -6.09 7.87
N VAL A 76 -14.63 -6.18 8.56
CA VAL A 76 -15.58 -5.08 8.72
C VAL A 76 -15.34 -4.35 10.05
N GLN A 77 -15.18 -5.10 11.14
CA GLN A 77 -14.93 -4.55 12.47
C GLN A 77 -14.31 -5.60 13.40
N ALA A 78 -13.64 -5.12 14.46
CA ALA A 78 -13.26 -5.95 15.59
C ALA A 78 -14.47 -6.21 16.50
N LEU A 79 -14.52 -7.40 17.10
CA LEU A 79 -15.54 -7.81 18.07
C LEU A 79 -14.89 -8.22 19.40
N PRO A 80 -15.62 -8.20 20.52
CA PRO A 80 -15.12 -8.69 21.80
C PRO A 80 -14.67 -10.15 21.76
N GLY A 81 -13.72 -10.52 22.63
CA GLY A 81 -13.30 -11.92 22.81
C GLY A 81 -12.42 -12.49 21.69
N ARG A 82 -11.50 -11.67 21.13
CA ARG A 82 -10.58 -12.07 20.03
C ARG A 82 -11.32 -12.59 18.80
N ARG A 83 -12.28 -11.79 18.34
CA ARG A 83 -13.11 -12.07 17.17
C ARG A 83 -13.09 -10.91 16.20
N LEU A 84 -13.22 -11.21 14.91
CA LEU A 84 -13.39 -10.23 13.85
C LEU A 84 -14.67 -10.54 13.08
N LEU A 85 -15.45 -9.51 12.77
CA LEU A 85 -16.51 -9.59 11.78
C LEU A 85 -15.91 -9.46 10.39
N ALA A 86 -16.23 -10.40 9.52
CA ALA A 86 -15.80 -10.40 8.13
C ALA A 86 -17.00 -10.51 7.19
N GLN A 87 -16.85 -9.96 5.98
CA GLN A 87 -17.83 -10.00 4.92
C GLN A 87 -17.24 -10.68 3.69
N ARG A 88 -17.92 -11.73 3.21
CA ARG A 88 -17.73 -12.33 1.89
C ARG A 88 -18.78 -11.81 0.91
N PRO A 89 -18.62 -12.02 -0.41
CA PRO A 89 -19.63 -11.61 -1.38
C PRO A 89 -20.99 -12.26 -1.08
N ASP A 90 -20.99 -13.51 -0.61
CA ASP A 90 -22.17 -14.33 -0.37
C ASP A 90 -22.73 -14.24 1.06
N ARG A 91 -21.91 -13.91 2.08
CA ARG A 91 -22.35 -13.98 3.49
C ARG A 91 -21.49 -13.19 4.46
N ALA A 92 -21.98 -13.06 5.70
CA ALA A 92 -21.21 -12.61 6.86
C ALA A 92 -20.51 -13.78 7.56
N LEU A 93 -19.41 -13.50 8.25
CA LEU A 93 -18.64 -14.48 9.02
C LEU A 93 -18.09 -13.86 10.30
N THR A 94 -18.10 -14.63 11.39
CA THR A 94 -17.30 -14.33 12.59
C THR A 94 -16.07 -15.23 12.65
N LEU A 95 -14.90 -14.60 12.75
CA LEU A 95 -13.59 -15.25 12.77
C LEU A 95 -12.97 -15.08 14.16
N ALA A 96 -12.80 -16.16 14.90
CA ALA A 96 -12.13 -16.19 16.19
C ALA A 96 -10.65 -16.60 16.02
N TYR A 97 -9.78 -16.06 16.88
CA TYR A 97 -8.34 -16.32 16.80
C TYR A 97 -7.69 -16.53 18.17
N GLY A 98 -6.72 -17.45 18.23
CA GLY A 98 -5.79 -17.56 19.37
C GLY A 98 -4.80 -16.39 19.38
N LYS A 99 -4.11 -16.22 18.24
CA LYS A 99 -3.22 -15.10 17.90
C LYS A 99 -3.62 -14.47 16.57
N LEU A 100 -3.41 -13.17 16.42
CA LEU A 100 -3.69 -12.41 15.20
C LEU A 100 -2.40 -11.82 14.63
N ILE A 101 -2.21 -11.93 13.32
CA ILE A 101 -1.14 -11.24 12.59
C ILE A 101 -1.77 -10.25 11.62
N VAL A 102 -1.58 -8.96 11.87
CA VAL A 102 -2.00 -7.88 10.96
C VAL A 102 -0.91 -7.69 9.91
N ALA A 103 -1.23 -8.02 8.66
CA ALA A 103 -0.37 -7.88 7.49
C ALA A 103 -1.06 -7.06 6.39
N ALA A 104 -1.73 -5.98 6.81
CA ALA A 104 -2.63 -5.17 5.98
C ALA A 104 -1.93 -4.31 4.90
N GLY A 105 -0.60 -4.35 4.85
CA GLY A 105 0.20 -3.63 3.86
C GLY A 105 0.09 -2.11 3.97
N ALA A 106 0.30 -1.44 2.85
CA ALA A 106 0.18 0.01 2.71
C ALA A 106 -0.66 0.38 1.47
N ARG A 107 -1.05 1.65 1.39
CA ARG A 107 -1.76 2.24 0.25
C ARG A 107 -0.93 3.35 -0.37
N GLU A 108 -1.21 3.71 -1.62
CA GLU A 108 -0.53 4.82 -2.28
C GLU A 108 -0.94 6.17 -1.68
N ARG A 109 0.04 7.05 -1.50
CA ARG A 109 -0.21 8.46 -1.17
C ARG A 109 -0.52 9.22 -2.45
N PHE A 110 -1.72 9.77 -2.52
CA PHE A 110 -2.13 10.68 -3.59
C PHE A 110 -2.06 12.13 -3.11
N LEU A 111 -1.49 13.00 -3.94
CA LEU A 111 -1.51 14.45 -3.73
C LEU A 111 -2.37 15.08 -4.84
N PRO A 112 -3.42 15.86 -4.51
CA PRO A 112 -4.23 16.54 -5.51
C PRO A 112 -3.43 17.56 -6.31
N TYR A 113 -3.67 17.62 -7.61
CA TYR A 113 -3.17 18.64 -8.53
C TYR A 113 -4.26 18.90 -9.59
N PRO A 114 -4.31 20.06 -10.25
CA PRO A 114 -5.28 20.34 -11.31
C PRO A 114 -5.44 19.18 -12.30
N GLY A 115 -6.68 18.72 -12.48
CA GLY A 115 -7.01 17.63 -13.40
C GLY A 115 -6.73 16.20 -12.91
N TRP A 116 -6.20 15.96 -11.70
CA TRP A 116 -5.82 14.62 -11.20
C TRP A 116 -6.96 13.59 -11.12
N THR A 117 -8.22 14.02 -11.27
CA THR A 117 -9.41 13.15 -11.29
C THR A 117 -9.87 12.76 -12.69
N LEU A 118 -9.26 13.30 -13.75
CA LEU A 118 -9.62 12.98 -15.13
C LEU A 118 -9.51 11.46 -15.42
N PRO A 119 -10.39 10.90 -16.27
CA PRO A 119 -10.23 9.56 -16.78
C PRO A 119 -8.85 9.36 -17.44
N GLY A 120 -8.19 8.25 -17.14
CA GLY A 120 -6.81 7.99 -17.51
C GLY A 120 -5.78 8.35 -16.43
N ILE A 121 -6.20 8.80 -15.25
CA ILE A 121 -5.29 9.03 -14.12
C ILE A 121 -5.44 7.93 -13.06
N THR A 122 -4.31 7.35 -12.66
CA THR A 122 -4.24 6.29 -11.65
C THR A 122 -3.06 6.51 -10.70
N GLY A 123 -2.95 5.69 -9.65
CA GLY A 123 -1.68 5.51 -8.94
C GLY A 123 -0.67 4.73 -9.78
N ALA A 124 0.61 4.77 -9.40
CA ALA A 124 1.66 3.95 -10.03
C ALA A 124 1.44 2.46 -9.73
N GLY A 125 1.18 2.12 -8.45
CA GLY A 125 0.76 0.80 -8.02
C GLY A 125 -0.62 0.43 -8.58
N GLY A 126 -1.55 1.38 -8.63
CA GLY A 126 -2.85 1.23 -9.26
C GLY A 126 -2.77 0.83 -10.73
N LEU A 127 -1.92 1.49 -11.52
CA LEU A 127 -1.66 1.12 -12.92
C LEU A 127 -1.15 -0.32 -13.02
N GLN A 128 -0.14 -0.66 -12.22
CA GLN A 128 0.40 -2.02 -12.19
C GLN A 128 -0.67 -3.06 -11.83
N ALA A 129 -1.53 -2.74 -10.86
CA ALA A 129 -2.61 -3.63 -10.45
C ALA A 129 -3.66 -3.81 -11.53
N LEU A 130 -4.03 -2.74 -12.25
CA LEU A 130 -4.96 -2.79 -13.37
C LEU A 130 -4.42 -3.63 -14.53
N ILE A 131 -3.15 -3.45 -14.91
CA ILE A 131 -2.50 -4.23 -15.96
C ILE A 131 -2.47 -5.72 -15.59
N LYS A 132 -2.01 -6.05 -14.38
CA LYS A 132 -2.01 -7.45 -13.89
C LYS A 132 -3.42 -8.03 -13.79
N GLY A 133 -4.42 -7.18 -13.57
CA GLY A 133 -5.84 -7.51 -13.60
C GLY A 133 -6.45 -7.65 -15.00
N GLY A 134 -5.68 -7.45 -16.06
CA GLY A 134 -6.11 -7.63 -17.45
C GLY A 134 -6.45 -6.34 -18.21
N MET A 135 -6.24 -5.15 -17.63
CA MET A 135 -6.44 -3.90 -18.35
C MET A 135 -5.42 -3.76 -19.49
N PRO A 136 -5.87 -3.60 -20.76
CA PRO A 136 -4.96 -3.41 -21.87
C PRO A 136 -4.34 -2.02 -21.81
N VAL A 137 -3.04 -1.94 -22.09
CA VAL A 137 -2.27 -0.67 -22.18
C VAL A 137 -1.41 -0.62 -23.45
N ARG A 138 -1.57 -1.58 -24.35
CA ARG A 138 -0.75 -1.70 -25.57
C ARG A 138 -0.96 -0.47 -26.45
N GLY A 139 0.13 0.16 -26.86
CA GLY A 139 0.11 1.37 -27.69
C GLY A 139 -0.19 2.67 -26.94
N GLU A 140 -0.59 2.61 -25.66
CA GLU A 140 -0.82 3.83 -24.88
C GLU A 140 0.49 4.51 -24.52
N ARG A 141 0.49 5.84 -24.59
CA ARG A 141 1.57 6.69 -24.07
C ARG A 141 1.30 7.02 -22.62
N ILE A 142 2.20 6.60 -21.74
CA ILE A 142 2.03 6.69 -20.29
C ILE A 142 3.12 7.56 -19.68
N VAL A 143 2.70 8.56 -18.89
CA VAL A 143 3.59 9.29 -17.96
C VAL A 143 3.47 8.67 -16.59
N ILE A 144 4.62 8.37 -15.95
CA ILE A 144 4.66 7.80 -14.60
C ILE A 144 5.37 8.79 -13.69
N ALA A 145 4.72 9.20 -12.60
CA ALA A 145 5.17 10.33 -11.81
C ALA A 145 5.03 10.13 -10.29
N GLY A 146 5.78 10.93 -9.52
CA GLY A 146 5.64 11.02 -8.07
C GLY A 146 6.97 10.79 -7.37
N SER A 147 7.03 9.80 -6.46
CA SER A 147 8.26 9.54 -5.69
C SER A 147 8.54 8.04 -5.50
N GLY A 148 9.78 7.64 -5.78
CA GLY A 148 10.35 6.37 -5.33
C GLY A 148 10.33 5.21 -6.33
N PRO A 149 10.86 4.04 -5.92
CA PRO A 149 11.09 2.92 -6.83
C PRO A 149 9.81 2.25 -7.37
N LEU A 150 8.64 2.54 -6.80
CA LEU A 150 7.37 2.07 -7.33
C LEU A 150 7.12 2.57 -8.76
N LEU A 151 7.60 3.78 -9.09
CA LEU A 151 7.49 4.35 -10.45
C LEU A 151 8.17 3.44 -11.48
N TRP A 152 9.36 2.94 -11.16
CA TRP A 152 10.11 2.03 -12.02
C TRP A 152 9.41 0.67 -12.19
N ALA A 153 8.87 0.12 -11.09
CA ALA A 153 8.14 -1.13 -11.15
C ALA A 153 6.87 -1.03 -12.03
N ALA A 154 6.14 0.08 -11.94
CA ALA A 154 4.99 0.38 -12.77
C ALA A 154 5.40 0.55 -14.25
N ALA A 155 6.49 1.28 -14.52
CA ALA A 155 7.02 1.51 -15.86
C ALA A 155 7.42 0.22 -16.57
N VAL A 156 8.15 -0.67 -15.89
CA VAL A 156 8.53 -1.97 -16.44
C VAL A 156 7.29 -2.82 -16.73
N THR A 157 6.31 -2.83 -15.82
CA THR A 157 5.07 -3.60 -16.02
C THR A 157 4.32 -3.11 -17.26
N ALA A 158 4.11 -1.80 -17.38
CA ALA A 158 3.41 -1.20 -18.51
C ALA A 158 4.14 -1.44 -19.84
N ARG A 159 5.48 -1.26 -19.86
CA ARG A 159 6.30 -1.53 -21.05
C ARG A 159 6.24 -2.99 -21.50
N GLN A 160 6.29 -3.94 -20.56
CA GLN A 160 6.14 -5.38 -20.86
C GLN A 160 4.78 -5.73 -21.47
N HIS A 161 3.76 -4.90 -21.24
CA HIS A 161 2.42 -5.04 -21.82
C HIS A 161 2.21 -4.15 -23.06
N GLY A 162 3.28 -3.58 -23.61
CA GLY A 162 3.28 -2.87 -24.88
C GLY A 162 2.93 -1.38 -24.79
N ALA A 163 2.92 -0.78 -23.59
CA ALA A 163 2.80 0.67 -23.45
C ALA A 163 4.10 1.39 -23.82
N ALA A 164 3.97 2.61 -24.35
CA ALA A 164 5.07 3.53 -24.54
C ALA A 164 5.23 4.43 -23.31
N ILE A 165 6.34 4.29 -22.57
CA ILE A 165 6.58 5.15 -21.40
C ILE A 165 7.20 6.47 -21.88
N ALA A 166 6.39 7.53 -21.86
CA ALA A 166 6.76 8.86 -22.35
C ALA A 166 7.80 9.53 -21.45
N ALA A 167 7.61 9.45 -20.13
CA ALA A 167 8.57 9.90 -19.13
C ALA A 167 8.32 9.25 -17.77
N ILE A 168 9.39 9.10 -17.00
CA ILE A 168 9.32 8.88 -15.55
C ILE A 168 9.70 10.22 -14.88
N VAL A 169 8.78 10.77 -14.10
CA VAL A 169 8.88 12.08 -13.44
C VAL A 169 9.02 11.89 -11.94
N GLU A 170 10.22 12.09 -11.41
CA GLU A 170 10.60 11.86 -10.02
C GLU A 170 10.83 13.19 -9.29
N GLN A 171 10.13 13.37 -8.17
CA GLN A 171 10.26 14.57 -7.35
C GLN A 171 11.61 14.65 -6.63
N ALA A 172 12.23 13.50 -6.33
CA ALA A 172 13.52 13.47 -5.66
C ALA A 172 14.63 14.09 -6.53
N SER A 173 15.55 14.79 -5.87
CA SER A 173 16.67 15.45 -6.55
C SER A 173 17.61 14.43 -7.21
N PRO A 174 18.32 14.79 -8.30
CA PRO A 174 19.33 13.92 -8.91
C PRO A 174 20.38 13.43 -7.90
N GLN A 175 20.73 14.26 -6.92
CA GLN A 175 21.73 13.94 -5.88
C GLN A 175 21.20 12.86 -4.93
N ALA A 176 19.96 12.99 -4.47
CA ALA A 176 19.32 11.99 -3.60
C ALA A 176 19.19 10.64 -4.32
N VAL A 177 18.76 10.64 -5.58
CA VAL A 177 18.65 9.43 -6.40
C VAL A 177 20.03 8.77 -6.62
N ARG A 178 21.07 9.55 -6.95
CA ARG A 178 22.44 9.03 -7.12
C ARG A 178 22.98 8.43 -5.82
N ARG A 179 22.77 9.09 -4.69
CA ARG A 179 23.17 8.60 -3.36
C ARG A 179 22.46 7.30 -3.01
N PHE A 180 21.16 7.20 -3.29
CA PHE A 180 20.40 5.96 -3.11
C PHE A 180 20.94 4.84 -3.99
N ALA A 181 21.17 5.12 -5.28
CA ALA A 181 21.70 4.15 -6.24
C ALA A 181 23.08 3.63 -5.82
N ALA A 182 23.98 4.51 -5.35
CA ALA A 182 25.28 4.12 -4.82
C ALA A 182 25.14 3.21 -3.59
N GLY A 183 24.15 3.45 -2.72
CA GLY A 183 23.86 2.62 -1.57
C GLY A 183 23.39 1.19 -1.89
N LEU A 184 22.92 0.92 -3.12
CA LEU A 184 22.43 -0.40 -3.52
C LEU A 184 23.50 -1.49 -3.50
N VAL A 185 24.80 -1.12 -3.52
CA VAL A 185 25.92 -2.08 -3.38
C VAL A 185 25.84 -2.90 -2.09
N HIS A 186 25.25 -2.34 -1.03
CA HIS A 186 25.03 -3.05 0.24
C HIS A 186 23.82 -3.98 0.23
N THR A 187 23.11 -4.08 -0.90
CA THR A 187 21.94 -4.95 -1.06
C THR A 187 21.95 -5.54 -2.49
N PRO A 188 22.81 -6.54 -2.77
CA PRO A 188 23.10 -7.02 -4.13
C PRO A 188 21.86 -7.41 -4.94
N ALA A 189 20.87 -8.04 -4.30
CA ALA A 189 19.60 -8.38 -4.95
C ALA A 189 18.85 -7.13 -5.47
N LYS A 190 18.86 -6.02 -4.72
CA LYS A 190 18.25 -4.75 -5.13
C LYS A 190 19.07 -4.04 -6.20
N LEU A 191 20.40 -4.15 -6.16
CA LEU A 191 21.27 -3.64 -7.22
C LEU A 191 20.98 -4.34 -8.55
N ALA A 192 20.97 -5.68 -8.57
CA ALA A 192 20.65 -6.44 -9.77
C ALA A 192 19.25 -6.10 -10.31
N GLN A 193 18.26 -5.97 -9.42
CA GLN A 193 16.92 -5.52 -9.80
C GLN A 193 16.95 -4.13 -10.45
N ALA A 194 17.65 -3.16 -9.86
CA ALA A 194 17.75 -1.79 -10.37
C ALA A 194 18.44 -1.72 -11.73
N LEU A 195 19.55 -2.46 -11.91
CA LEU A 195 20.27 -2.53 -13.19
C LEU A 195 19.40 -3.10 -14.31
N ARG A 196 18.64 -4.17 -14.03
CA ARG A 196 17.69 -4.73 -14.99
C ARG A 196 16.61 -3.73 -15.38
N MET A 197 15.98 -3.07 -14.41
CA MET A 197 14.95 -2.06 -14.70
C MET A 197 15.53 -0.88 -15.50
N ARG A 198 16.77 -0.46 -15.20
CA ARG A 198 17.45 0.60 -15.96
C ARG A 198 17.74 0.20 -17.40
N PHE A 199 18.11 -1.06 -17.63
CA PHE A 199 18.32 -1.60 -18.97
C PHE A 199 17.00 -1.69 -19.76
N ASP A 200 15.94 -2.23 -19.15
CA ASP A 200 14.61 -2.38 -19.76
C ASP A 200 14.02 -1.03 -20.17
N LEU A 201 14.33 0.03 -19.41
CA LEU A 201 13.84 1.39 -19.60
C LEU A 201 14.94 2.34 -20.11
N ARG A 202 15.98 1.83 -20.78
CA ARG A 202 17.14 2.65 -21.15
C ARG A 202 16.82 3.87 -22.03
N ALA A 203 15.79 3.74 -22.86
CA ALA A 203 15.31 4.77 -23.78
C ALA A 203 14.23 5.69 -23.17
N THR A 204 13.76 5.42 -21.95
CA THR A 204 12.75 6.22 -21.28
C THR A 204 13.40 7.42 -20.59
N PRO A 205 12.92 8.66 -20.86
CA PRO A 205 13.36 9.84 -20.11
C PRO A 205 13.08 9.70 -18.62
N TYR A 206 14.09 9.98 -17.79
CA TYR A 206 13.95 10.02 -16.34
C TYR A 206 14.28 11.43 -15.84
N TRP A 207 13.25 12.15 -15.40
CA TRP A 207 13.37 13.53 -14.93
C TRP A 207 13.33 13.53 -13.40
N CYS A 208 14.49 13.73 -12.79
CA CYS A 208 14.60 14.05 -11.37
C CYS A 208 14.27 15.53 -11.12
N ASP A 209 13.98 15.85 -9.86
CA ASP A 209 13.57 17.21 -9.44
C ASP A 209 12.41 17.75 -10.28
N ALA A 210 11.42 16.88 -10.51
CA ALA A 210 10.29 17.16 -11.38
C ALA A 210 9.00 16.52 -10.84
N TYR A 211 7.85 17.10 -11.19
CA TYR A 211 6.54 16.55 -10.84
C TYR A 211 5.45 17.05 -11.77
N ILE A 212 4.31 16.36 -11.79
CA ILE A 212 3.14 16.80 -12.57
C ILE A 212 2.46 17.95 -11.83
N ALA A 213 2.38 19.10 -12.50
CA ALA A 213 1.70 20.28 -12.00
C ALA A 213 0.21 20.29 -12.42
N GLU A 214 -0.11 19.74 -13.59
CA GLU A 214 -1.46 19.70 -14.12
C GLU A 214 -1.64 18.51 -15.08
N ALA A 215 -2.81 17.88 -15.05
CA ALA A 215 -3.28 16.98 -16.10
C ALA A 215 -4.33 17.70 -16.95
N ILE A 216 -4.16 17.67 -18.27
CA ILE A 216 -4.94 18.46 -19.21
C ILE A 216 -5.79 17.52 -20.07
N GLY A 217 -7.07 17.86 -20.18
CA GLY A 217 -8.03 17.16 -21.03
C GLY A 217 -9.47 17.53 -20.68
N THR A 218 -10.39 17.22 -21.59
CA THR A 218 -11.83 17.50 -21.43
C THR A 218 -12.57 16.27 -20.92
N THR A 219 -12.54 15.16 -21.66
CA THR A 219 -13.22 13.90 -21.32
C THR A 219 -12.28 12.88 -20.68
N ARG A 220 -10.98 12.97 -20.98
CA ARG A 220 -9.89 12.15 -20.45
C ARG A 220 -8.61 12.94 -20.55
N VAL A 221 -7.57 12.50 -19.84
CA VAL A 221 -6.23 13.08 -19.97
C VAL A 221 -5.70 12.91 -21.40
N THR A 222 -5.10 13.97 -21.92
CA THR A 222 -4.41 14.03 -23.21
C THR A 222 -2.99 14.55 -23.08
N HIS A 223 -2.73 15.36 -22.05
CA HIS A 223 -1.40 15.90 -21.77
C HIS A 223 -1.12 15.95 -20.27
N ALA A 224 0.16 15.80 -19.93
CA ALA A 224 0.70 16.07 -18.61
C ALA A 224 1.59 17.31 -18.68
N ARG A 225 1.32 18.30 -17.84
CA ARG A 225 2.22 19.44 -17.63
C ARG A 225 3.13 19.11 -16.45
N ALA A 226 4.41 18.88 -16.73
CA ALA A 226 5.42 18.59 -15.72
C ALA A 226 6.23 19.85 -15.41
N ARG A 227 6.39 20.19 -14.12
CA ARG A 227 7.38 21.17 -13.68
C ARG A 227 8.73 20.49 -13.56
N ARG A 228 9.77 21.12 -14.11
CA ARG A 228 11.16 20.64 -14.08
C ARG A 228 12.10 21.83 -13.85
N GLY A 229 12.73 21.89 -12.67
CA GLY A 229 13.44 23.08 -12.23
C GLY A 229 12.53 24.31 -12.27
N ASN A 230 12.95 25.36 -12.99
CA ASN A 230 12.18 26.60 -13.16
C ASN A 230 11.27 26.61 -14.39
N GLY A 231 11.24 25.53 -15.18
CA GLY A 231 10.46 25.44 -16.41
C GLY A 231 9.28 24.48 -16.32
N GLU A 232 8.41 24.55 -17.32
CA GLU A 232 7.32 23.60 -17.54
C GLU A 232 7.53 22.87 -18.87
N VAL A 233 7.18 21.59 -18.91
CA VAL A 233 7.22 20.76 -20.11
C VAL A 233 5.85 20.12 -20.28
N LEU A 234 5.27 20.27 -21.46
CA LEU A 234 4.03 19.62 -21.84
C LEU A 234 4.33 18.28 -22.53
N VAL A 235 3.69 17.21 -22.07
CA VAL A 235 3.90 15.86 -22.60
C VAL A 235 2.56 15.27 -23.03
N GLU A 236 2.42 14.93 -24.30
CA GLU A 236 1.25 14.23 -24.80
C GLU A 236 1.20 12.80 -24.24
N CYS A 237 0.07 12.40 -23.66
CA CYS A 237 -0.11 11.09 -23.06
C CYS A 237 -1.58 10.67 -22.97
N ASP A 238 -1.82 9.36 -23.01
CA ASP A 238 -3.14 8.76 -22.88
C ASP A 238 -3.48 8.42 -21.42
N ARG A 239 -2.44 8.40 -20.56
CA ARG A 239 -2.52 8.00 -19.16
C ARG A 239 -1.43 8.67 -18.31
N ILE A 240 -1.78 9.02 -17.07
CA ILE A 240 -0.83 9.42 -16.03
C ILE A 240 -0.96 8.48 -14.83
N ALA A 241 0.14 7.87 -14.40
CA ALA A 241 0.20 7.07 -13.19
C ALA A 241 1.04 7.81 -12.14
N CYS A 242 0.39 8.41 -11.13
CA CYS A 242 1.02 9.33 -10.19
C CYS A 242 0.82 8.91 -8.72
N ALA A 243 1.91 8.72 -7.97
CA ALA A 243 1.86 8.43 -6.54
C ALA A 243 3.12 8.88 -5.78
N TYR A 244 2.94 9.44 -4.59
CA TYR A 244 4.00 10.07 -3.78
C TYR A 244 4.39 9.20 -2.58
N GLY A 245 4.77 7.96 -2.89
CA GLY A 245 5.10 6.93 -1.90
C GLY A 245 3.87 6.21 -1.34
N LEU A 246 4.07 5.54 -0.20
CA LEU A 246 3.07 4.67 0.42
C LEU A 246 2.78 5.10 1.85
N VAL A 247 1.54 4.88 2.31
CA VAL A 247 1.07 5.12 3.68
C VAL A 247 0.66 3.78 4.30
N PRO A 248 1.21 3.39 5.45
CA PRO A 248 0.83 2.16 6.15
C PRO A 248 -0.69 2.07 6.41
N ASN A 249 -1.26 0.87 6.29
CA ASN A 249 -2.65 0.61 6.65
C ASN A 249 -2.73 0.23 8.14
N THR A 250 -3.01 1.23 8.99
CA THR A 250 -3.04 1.09 10.46
C THR A 250 -4.43 0.83 11.04
N GLY A 251 -5.51 1.07 10.28
CA GLY A 251 -6.87 1.17 10.81
C GLY A 251 -7.35 -0.03 11.62
N LEU A 252 -7.03 -1.26 11.20
CA LEU A 252 -7.37 -2.47 11.99
C LEU A 252 -6.58 -2.53 13.29
N GLY A 253 -5.28 -2.21 13.26
CA GLY A 253 -4.43 -2.19 14.46
C GLY A 253 -4.92 -1.15 15.48
N GLU A 254 -5.22 0.06 15.02
CA GLU A 254 -5.78 1.12 15.88
C GLU A 254 -7.09 0.68 16.55
N ALA A 255 -8.01 0.09 15.78
CA ALA A 255 -9.28 -0.39 16.30
C ALA A 255 -9.15 -1.56 17.28
N LEU A 256 -8.02 -2.27 17.24
CA LEU A 256 -7.67 -3.32 18.20
C LEU A 256 -6.84 -2.80 19.38
N GLY A 257 -6.60 -1.50 19.48
CA GLY A 257 -5.84 -0.88 20.56
C GLY A 257 -4.32 -0.98 20.42
N CYS A 258 -3.81 -1.30 19.23
CA CYS A 258 -2.37 -1.25 18.97
C CYS A 258 -1.88 0.21 18.99
N ARG A 259 -0.79 0.47 19.71
CA ARG A 259 -0.08 1.74 19.67
C ARG A 259 0.48 1.98 18.26
N LEU A 260 0.41 3.22 17.82
CA LEU A 260 1.06 3.68 16.60
C LEU A 260 2.33 4.47 16.91
N GLU A 261 3.25 4.45 15.95
CA GLU A 261 4.45 5.30 15.93
C GLU A 261 4.63 5.93 14.56
N THR A 262 5.42 6.99 14.50
CA THR A 262 5.73 7.67 13.24
C THR A 262 6.91 6.97 12.56
N HIS A 263 6.68 6.45 11.35
CA HIS A 263 7.70 5.88 10.49
C HIS A 263 7.74 6.64 9.17
N ALA A 264 8.88 7.26 8.84
CA ALA A 264 9.06 8.05 7.61
C ALA A 264 7.94 9.09 7.36
N GLY A 265 7.55 9.79 8.43
CA GLY A 265 6.52 10.85 8.37
C GLY A 265 5.07 10.33 8.24
N ALA A 266 4.83 9.03 8.43
CA ALA A 266 3.48 8.45 8.43
C ALA A 266 3.25 7.57 9.67
N PRO A 267 2.00 7.45 10.16
CA PRO A 267 1.67 6.50 11.22
C PRO A 267 1.87 5.05 10.74
N ALA A 268 2.44 4.22 11.61
CA ALA A 268 2.62 2.78 11.44
C ALA A 268 2.28 2.05 12.74
N ILE A 269 1.89 0.77 12.65
CA ILE A 269 1.65 -0.07 13.83
C ILE A 269 3.00 -0.31 14.53
N ALA A 270 3.12 0.13 15.78
CA ALA A 270 4.33 -0.05 16.56
C ALA A 270 4.50 -1.52 16.95
N VAL A 271 5.71 -2.06 16.73
CA VAL A 271 6.06 -3.43 17.06
C VAL A 271 7.44 -3.52 17.71
N ASN A 272 7.63 -4.51 18.59
CA ASN A 272 8.95 -4.81 19.14
C ASN A 272 9.79 -5.67 18.17
N GLU A 273 10.97 -6.11 18.61
CA GLU A 273 11.87 -6.96 17.83
C GLU A 273 11.28 -8.34 17.46
N TRP A 274 10.18 -8.76 18.10
CA TRP A 274 9.47 -10.01 17.87
C TRP A 274 8.23 -9.83 16.99
N GLN A 275 8.04 -8.63 16.43
CA GLN A 275 6.83 -8.24 15.70
C GLN A 275 5.54 -8.27 16.54
N GLN A 276 5.67 -8.26 17.87
CA GLN A 276 4.53 -8.13 18.79
C GLN A 276 4.10 -6.67 18.86
N THR A 277 2.80 -6.43 18.83
CA THR A 277 2.23 -5.10 19.07
C THR A 277 2.07 -4.84 20.57
N SER A 278 1.59 -3.65 20.95
CA SER A 278 1.22 -3.36 22.34
C SER A 278 -0.03 -4.11 22.81
N ALA A 279 -0.82 -4.68 21.89
CA ALA A 279 -2.05 -5.40 22.24
C ALA A 279 -1.76 -6.90 22.36
N GLU A 280 -2.29 -7.51 23.43
CA GLU A 280 -2.02 -8.91 23.74
C GLU A 280 -2.48 -9.83 22.59
N ALA A 281 -1.68 -10.85 22.29
CA ALA A 281 -1.93 -11.83 21.24
C ALA A 281 -2.05 -11.26 19.81
N ILE A 282 -1.67 -9.99 19.60
CA ILE A 282 -1.68 -9.33 18.29
C ILE A 282 -0.25 -8.98 17.87
N TYR A 283 0.09 -9.40 16.65
CA TYR A 283 1.35 -9.19 15.98
C TYR A 283 1.09 -8.39 14.70
N ALA A 284 2.11 -7.72 14.17
CA ALA A 284 1.99 -7.02 12.90
C ALA A 284 3.28 -7.16 12.06
N ALA A 285 3.12 -7.23 10.75
CA ALA A 285 4.25 -7.46 9.84
C ALA A 285 4.04 -6.84 8.46
N GLY A 286 5.15 -6.46 7.83
CA GLY A 286 5.14 -5.86 6.50
C GLY A 286 4.76 -4.39 6.55
N GLU A 287 4.21 -3.88 5.45
CA GLU A 287 4.18 -2.42 5.25
C GLU A 287 3.23 -1.67 6.21
N CYS A 288 2.36 -2.36 6.95
CA CYS A 288 1.58 -1.77 8.03
C CYS A 288 2.41 -1.40 9.27
N THR A 289 3.63 -1.95 9.42
CA THR A 289 4.61 -1.59 10.45
C THR A 289 5.71 -0.66 9.91
N GLY A 290 5.56 -0.16 8.68
CA GLY A 290 6.55 0.67 7.99
C GLY A 290 6.92 0.09 6.62
N VAL A 291 6.97 0.96 5.61
CA VAL A 291 7.18 0.54 4.22
C VAL A 291 8.64 0.15 3.99
N GLY A 292 8.91 -1.10 3.64
CA GLY A 292 10.30 -1.55 3.40
C GLY A 292 10.49 -2.58 2.29
N GLY A 293 9.42 -2.88 1.54
CA GLY A 293 9.45 -3.81 0.43
C GLY A 293 9.24 -5.27 0.82
N MET A 294 9.16 -6.12 -0.21
CA MET A 294 8.75 -7.52 -0.11
C MET A 294 9.62 -8.36 0.83
N GLU A 295 10.94 -8.22 0.73
CA GLU A 295 11.89 -9.07 1.44
C GLU A 295 11.84 -8.80 2.95
N LEU A 296 11.73 -7.52 3.33
CA LEU A 296 11.49 -7.14 4.72
C LEU A 296 10.16 -7.71 5.20
N ALA A 297 9.09 -7.49 4.43
CA ALA A 297 7.76 -7.96 4.77
C ALA A 297 7.70 -9.48 4.96
N ALA A 298 8.36 -10.26 4.10
CA ALA A 298 8.43 -11.72 4.21
C ALA A 298 9.23 -12.20 5.43
N MET A 299 10.28 -11.48 5.84
CA MET A 299 11.02 -11.78 7.07
C MET A 299 10.19 -11.46 8.30
N GLU A 300 9.57 -10.27 8.34
CA GLU A 300 8.72 -9.85 9.45
C GLU A 300 7.51 -10.76 9.62
N GLY A 301 6.89 -11.21 8.52
CA GLY A 301 5.79 -12.17 8.57
C GLY A 301 6.19 -13.48 9.26
N ARG A 302 7.35 -14.05 8.89
CA ARG A 302 7.88 -15.27 9.53
C ARG A 302 8.22 -15.05 11.00
N ILE A 303 8.86 -13.93 11.35
CA ILE A 303 9.18 -13.58 12.73
C ILE A 303 7.89 -13.48 13.56
N ALA A 304 6.87 -12.81 13.05
CA ALA A 304 5.58 -12.70 13.73
C ALA A 304 4.93 -14.08 13.97
N ALA A 305 4.99 -14.98 12.99
CA ALA A 305 4.46 -16.34 13.13
C ALA A 305 5.24 -17.16 14.17
N TYR A 306 6.57 -17.18 14.10
CA TYR A 306 7.40 -17.90 15.07
C TYR A 306 7.22 -17.36 16.49
N ALA A 307 7.20 -16.04 16.66
CA ALA A 307 6.96 -15.41 17.96
C ALA A 307 5.52 -15.62 18.47
N ALA A 308 4.54 -15.79 17.59
CA ALA A 308 3.17 -16.16 17.96
C ALA A 308 3.07 -17.60 18.49
N LEU A 309 3.97 -18.47 18.02
CA LEU A 309 4.05 -19.89 18.39
C LEU A 309 5.04 -20.18 19.53
N GLY A 310 5.83 -19.19 19.96
CA GLY A 310 6.89 -19.38 20.96
C GLY A 310 8.16 -20.03 20.42
N ASP A 311 8.37 -20.02 19.10
CA ASP A 311 9.57 -20.54 18.44
C ASP A 311 10.65 -19.44 18.32
N ASP A 312 11.26 -19.11 19.46
CA ASP A 312 12.22 -18.03 19.55
C ASP A 312 13.48 -18.28 18.70
N ALA A 313 13.88 -19.55 18.54
CA ALA A 313 15.08 -19.92 17.79
C ALA A 313 14.94 -19.55 16.31
N ASN A 314 13.85 -19.97 15.66
CA ASN A 314 13.63 -19.66 14.24
C ASN A 314 13.35 -18.16 14.01
N ALA A 315 12.71 -17.47 14.96
CA ALA A 315 12.55 -16.02 14.91
C ALA A 315 13.91 -15.31 14.91
N ARG A 316 14.79 -15.62 15.88
CA ARG A 316 16.11 -14.98 16.02
C ARG A 316 17.00 -15.16 14.80
N HIS A 317 16.94 -16.32 14.14
CA HIS A 317 17.68 -16.57 12.89
C HIS A 317 17.38 -15.57 11.78
N LEU A 318 16.20 -14.94 11.78
CA LEU A 318 15.79 -13.97 10.77
C LEU A 318 16.16 -12.52 11.10
N PHE A 319 16.59 -12.22 12.33
CA PHE A 319 16.79 -10.84 12.80
C PHE A 319 17.88 -10.09 12.01
N ALA A 320 19.03 -10.72 11.77
CA ALA A 320 20.12 -10.11 11.01
C ALA A 320 19.70 -9.81 9.56
N GLY A 321 18.93 -10.72 8.95
CA GLY A 321 18.35 -10.52 7.61
C GLY A 321 17.36 -9.35 7.60
N ARG A 322 16.45 -9.30 8.57
CA ARG A 322 15.48 -8.22 8.73
C ARG A 322 16.19 -6.87 8.86
N GLU A 323 17.21 -6.79 9.70
CA GLU A 323 17.93 -5.54 9.95
C GLU A 323 18.68 -5.01 8.71
N ARG A 324 19.15 -5.92 7.84
CA ARG A 324 19.71 -5.53 6.54
C ARG A 324 18.68 -4.82 5.66
N TYR A 325 17.45 -5.33 5.60
CA TYR A 325 16.38 -4.72 4.81
C TYR A 325 15.76 -3.49 5.48
N ARG A 326 15.74 -3.40 6.81
CA ARG A 326 15.40 -2.15 7.52
C ARG A 326 16.36 -1.02 7.16
N ARG A 327 17.67 -1.29 7.15
CA ARG A 327 18.68 -0.32 6.66
C ARG A 327 18.49 0.07 5.20
N PHE A 328 18.05 -0.86 4.34
CA PHE A 328 17.64 -0.51 2.98
C PHE A 328 16.43 0.43 2.97
N ALA A 329 15.37 0.11 3.72
CA ALA A 329 14.16 0.92 3.82
C ALA A 329 14.44 2.34 4.34
N MET A 330 15.27 2.49 5.36
CA MET A 330 15.67 3.81 5.88
C MET A 330 16.34 4.67 4.81
N ARG A 331 17.25 4.10 4.00
CA ARG A 331 17.89 4.82 2.89
C ARG A 331 16.92 5.17 1.78
N LEU A 332 15.95 4.31 1.50
CA LEU A 332 14.88 4.57 0.54
C LEU A 332 14.04 5.76 1.02
N HIS A 333 13.56 5.75 2.26
CA HIS A 333 12.75 6.84 2.80
C HIS A 333 13.49 8.18 2.82
N ALA A 334 14.76 8.18 3.23
CA ALA A 334 15.57 9.39 3.23
C ALA A 334 15.81 9.95 1.82
N ALA A 335 15.96 9.10 0.80
CA ALA A 335 16.23 9.53 -0.57
C ALA A 335 14.99 10.06 -1.29
N PHE A 336 13.81 9.56 -0.94
CA PHE A 336 12.55 9.84 -1.63
C PHE A 336 11.56 10.60 -0.75
N GLU A 337 12.05 11.26 0.31
CA GLU A 337 11.28 12.18 1.15
C GLU A 337 10.63 13.25 0.28
N LEU A 338 9.37 13.56 0.58
CA LEU A 338 8.57 14.46 -0.23
C LEU A 338 8.96 15.92 0.01
N SER A 339 9.26 16.63 -1.08
CA SER A 339 9.52 18.06 -1.04
C SER A 339 8.33 18.84 -0.48
N PRO A 340 8.52 19.76 0.48
CA PRO A 340 7.47 20.66 0.96
C PRO A 340 6.82 21.49 -0.15
N ALA A 341 7.52 21.72 -1.26
CA ALA A 341 6.98 22.42 -2.42
C ALA A 341 5.74 21.72 -3.01
N LEU A 342 5.62 20.40 -2.82
CA LEU A 342 4.46 19.64 -3.28
C LEU A 342 3.17 20.00 -2.52
N ARG A 343 3.25 20.68 -1.37
CA ARG A 343 2.06 21.16 -0.64
C ARG A 343 1.29 22.23 -1.42
N ALA A 344 1.96 22.91 -2.35
CA ALA A 344 1.38 23.91 -3.24
C ALA A 344 0.84 23.31 -4.56
N LEU A 345 0.82 21.98 -4.72
CA LEU A 345 0.23 21.33 -5.89
C LEU A 345 -1.27 21.63 -6.06
N PRO A 346 -2.12 21.50 -5.02
CA PRO A 346 -3.54 21.79 -5.17
C PRO A 346 -3.76 23.29 -5.38
N GLN A 347 -4.52 23.64 -6.41
CA GLN A 347 -5.05 24.99 -6.62
C GLN A 347 -6.44 25.11 -5.95
N PRO A 348 -6.98 26.33 -5.72
CA PRO A 348 -8.26 26.52 -5.04
C PRO A 348 -9.41 25.63 -5.55
N ASP A 349 -9.55 25.50 -6.87
CA ASP A 349 -10.57 24.69 -7.55
C ASP A 349 -10.21 23.20 -7.71
N THR A 350 -9.03 22.77 -7.26
CA THR A 350 -8.65 21.37 -7.37
C THR A 350 -9.55 20.51 -6.49
N VAL A 351 -10.19 19.49 -7.09
CA VAL A 351 -10.99 18.51 -6.35
C VAL A 351 -10.10 17.85 -5.29
N PHE A 352 -10.38 18.06 -4.02
CA PHE A 352 -9.60 17.50 -2.92
C PHE A 352 -10.17 16.17 -2.45
N CYS A 353 -11.50 16.08 -2.31
CA CYS A 353 -12.19 14.83 -1.98
C CYS A 353 -13.05 14.35 -3.14
N ARG A 354 -12.55 13.36 -3.89
CA ARG A 354 -13.25 12.78 -5.07
C ARG A 354 -14.59 12.11 -4.76
N CYS A 355 -14.82 11.72 -3.52
CA CYS A 355 -16.03 10.98 -3.15
C CYS A 355 -17.21 11.91 -2.82
N GLU A 356 -16.92 13.16 -2.50
CA GLU A 356 -17.90 14.15 -2.02
C GLU A 356 -17.77 15.46 -2.82
N ASP A 357 -17.02 15.44 -3.93
CA ASP A 357 -16.77 16.57 -4.84
C ASP A 357 -16.33 17.88 -4.16
N VAL A 358 -15.54 17.76 -3.10
CA VAL A 358 -15.07 18.92 -2.31
C VAL A 358 -13.79 19.50 -2.90
N ALA A 359 -13.76 20.81 -3.15
CA ALA A 359 -12.58 21.53 -3.64
C ALA A 359 -11.57 21.86 -2.53
N PHE A 360 -10.31 22.10 -2.90
CA PHE A 360 -9.23 22.41 -1.97
C PHE A 360 -9.50 23.68 -1.15
N ARG A 361 -10.04 24.75 -1.77
CA ARG A 361 -10.37 26.00 -1.07
C ARG A 361 -11.32 25.78 0.12
N ASP A 362 -12.27 24.86 -0.04
CA ASP A 362 -13.29 24.59 0.97
C ASP A 362 -12.71 23.85 2.16
N VAL A 363 -11.67 23.05 1.95
CA VAL A 363 -10.93 22.36 3.00
C VAL A 363 -9.94 23.30 3.68
N ALA A 364 -9.23 24.11 2.90
CA ALA A 364 -8.12 24.96 3.37
C ALA A 364 -8.52 26.06 4.36
N ARG A 365 -9.80 26.44 4.41
CA ARG A 365 -10.32 27.44 5.38
C ARG A 365 -10.49 26.92 6.80
N HIS A 366 -10.35 25.61 7.02
CA HIS A 366 -10.60 24.97 8.31
C HIS A 366 -9.30 24.80 9.11
N ALA A 367 -9.42 24.63 10.43
CA ALA A 367 -8.25 24.52 11.32
C ALA A 367 -7.79 23.07 11.55
N SER A 368 -8.63 22.07 11.24
CA SER A 368 -8.31 20.67 11.49
C SER A 368 -9.05 19.72 10.55
N TRP A 369 -8.55 18.49 10.47
CA TRP A 369 -9.21 17.42 9.70
C TRP A 369 -10.66 17.17 10.14
N ARG A 370 -10.93 17.23 11.44
CA ARG A 370 -12.28 17.03 11.98
C ARG A 370 -13.22 18.15 11.56
N ASP A 371 -12.77 19.40 11.67
CA ASP A 371 -13.55 20.57 11.29
C ASP A 371 -13.88 20.55 9.79
N ALA A 372 -12.86 20.38 8.93
CA ALA A 372 -13.04 20.25 7.49
C ALA A 372 -14.02 19.12 7.14
N LYS A 373 -13.89 17.95 7.79
CA LYS A 373 -14.78 16.81 7.57
C LYS A 373 -16.24 17.13 7.92
N LEU A 374 -16.50 17.78 9.05
CA LEU A 374 -17.87 18.09 9.48
C LEU A 374 -18.52 19.19 8.63
N GLN A 375 -17.74 20.18 8.19
CA GLN A 375 -18.26 21.35 7.46
C GLN A 375 -18.39 21.10 5.96
N THR A 376 -17.54 20.26 5.37
CA THR A 376 -17.49 20.05 3.91
C THR A 376 -17.87 18.63 3.49
N ARG A 377 -18.04 17.71 4.45
CA ARG A 377 -18.18 16.26 4.22
C ARG A 377 -16.92 15.57 3.68
N CYS A 378 -15.81 16.29 3.47
CA CYS A 378 -14.54 15.69 3.04
C CYS A 378 -14.16 14.47 3.89
N GLY A 379 -13.92 13.33 3.24
CA GLY A 379 -13.57 12.08 3.92
C GLY A 379 -14.74 11.33 4.57
N MET A 380 -15.98 11.69 4.22
CA MET A 380 -17.21 10.94 4.61
C MET A 380 -17.70 9.96 3.55
N GLY A 381 -17.22 10.05 2.31
CA GLY A 381 -17.63 9.15 1.23
C GLY A 381 -17.11 7.71 1.36
N PRO A 382 -17.33 6.84 0.36
CA PRO A 382 -17.06 5.40 0.48
C PRO A 382 -15.60 5.04 0.81
N CYS A 383 -14.63 5.88 0.43
CA CYS A 383 -13.23 5.67 0.79
C CYS A 383 -12.93 5.94 2.28
N GLN A 384 -13.83 6.58 3.01
CA GLN A 384 -13.71 6.95 4.43
C GLN A 384 -12.45 7.77 4.72
N GLY A 385 -12.09 8.69 3.83
CA GLY A 385 -10.95 9.59 4.00
C GLY A 385 -9.58 8.96 3.75
N LYS A 386 -9.50 7.69 3.31
CA LYS A 386 -8.22 7.02 3.00
C LYS A 386 -7.36 7.74 1.94
N ILE A 387 -7.96 8.60 1.12
CA ILE A 387 -7.26 9.35 0.05
C ILE A 387 -7.08 10.81 0.46
N CYS A 388 -8.17 11.56 0.62
CA CYS A 388 -8.11 12.99 0.96
C CYS A 388 -7.58 13.26 2.37
N GLY A 389 -7.71 12.32 3.31
CA GLY A 389 -7.08 12.43 4.62
C GLY A 389 -5.56 12.38 4.52
N ASP A 390 -5.00 11.53 3.65
CA ASP A 390 -3.54 11.41 3.46
C ASP A 390 -2.99 12.69 2.81
N ALA A 391 -3.74 13.24 1.86
CA ALA A 391 -3.46 14.55 1.28
C ALA A 391 -3.52 15.66 2.36
N ALA A 392 -4.53 15.64 3.24
CA ALA A 392 -4.67 16.66 4.29
C ALA A 392 -3.54 16.61 5.31
N ALA A 393 -3.10 15.41 5.69
CA ALA A 393 -1.95 15.22 6.56
C ALA A 393 -0.68 15.81 5.95
N PHE A 394 -0.49 15.66 4.63
CA PHE A 394 0.67 16.22 3.93
C PHE A 394 0.56 17.74 3.72
N CYS A 395 -0.55 18.23 3.19
CA CYS A 395 -0.75 19.63 2.83
C CYS A 395 -0.84 20.55 4.06
N PHE A 396 -1.55 20.11 5.11
CA PHE A 396 -1.86 20.95 6.28
C PHE A 396 -1.18 20.50 7.57
N GLY A 397 -0.49 19.36 7.56
CA GLY A 397 0.11 18.79 8.78
C GLY A 397 -0.92 18.27 9.78
N TRP A 398 -2.17 18.05 9.36
CA TRP A 398 -3.23 17.61 10.27
C TRP A 398 -3.07 16.13 10.63
N PRO A 399 -3.21 15.77 11.92
CA PRO A 399 -3.24 14.37 12.30
C PRO A 399 -4.50 13.71 11.74
N GLN A 400 -4.35 12.45 11.32
CA GLN A 400 -5.49 11.62 11.00
C GLN A 400 -6.01 10.99 12.28
N ASN A 401 -7.32 11.11 12.49
CA ASN A 401 -7.99 10.35 13.52
C ASN A 401 -8.26 8.93 13.00
N GLY A 402 -8.19 7.95 13.90
CA GLY A 402 -8.37 6.54 13.57
C GLY A 402 -9.69 6.22 12.87
N GLN A 403 -9.70 5.10 12.16
CA GLN A 403 -10.89 4.62 11.46
C GLN A 403 -11.92 4.09 12.45
N ARG A 404 -13.17 4.52 12.29
CA ARG A 404 -14.29 3.94 13.04
C ARG A 404 -14.82 2.71 12.31
N PRO A 405 -15.27 1.67 13.04
CA PRO A 405 -16.03 0.62 12.41
C PRO A 405 -17.35 1.17 11.84
N PRO A 406 -17.83 0.63 10.71
CA PRO A 406 -17.16 -0.37 9.90
C PRO A 406 -15.99 0.23 9.09
N PHE A 407 -14.86 -0.49 8.98
CA PHE A 407 -13.63 0.00 8.31
C PHE A 407 -13.78 0.24 6.79
N SER A 408 -14.89 -0.26 6.25
CA SER A 408 -15.34 -0.09 4.87
C SER A 408 -16.86 -0.22 4.84
N PRO A 409 -17.53 0.29 3.80
CA PRO A 409 -18.95 0.01 3.59
C PRO A 409 -19.24 -1.50 3.70
N ALA A 410 -20.20 -1.84 4.54
CA ALA A 410 -20.64 -3.21 4.81
C ALA A 410 -22.15 -3.32 4.60
N ARG A 411 -22.62 -4.52 4.27
CA ARG A 411 -24.03 -4.81 4.12
C ARG A 411 -24.70 -4.80 5.49
N ILE A 412 -25.98 -4.39 5.52
CA ILE A 412 -26.77 -4.34 6.75
C ILE A 412 -26.86 -5.73 7.40
N ASP A 413 -27.08 -6.78 6.60
CA ASP A 413 -27.12 -8.17 7.07
C ASP A 413 -25.86 -8.59 7.86
N THR A 414 -24.71 -8.06 7.46
CA THR A 414 -23.41 -8.36 8.05
C THR A 414 -23.25 -7.66 9.39
N LEU A 415 -23.78 -6.44 9.51
CA LEU A 415 -23.80 -5.72 10.79
C LEU A 415 -24.78 -6.37 11.78
N LEU A 416 -25.92 -6.87 11.31
CA LEU A 416 -26.86 -7.63 12.14
C LEU A 416 -26.25 -8.95 12.65
N HIS A 417 -25.45 -9.64 11.83
CA HIS A 417 -24.73 -10.85 12.25
C HIS A 417 -23.80 -10.59 13.45
N ALA A 418 -23.19 -9.42 13.55
CA ALA A 418 -22.36 -9.08 14.70
C ALA A 418 -23.18 -9.00 16.00
N GLN A 419 -24.42 -8.53 15.96
CA GLN A 419 -25.27 -8.45 17.15
C GLN A 419 -25.75 -9.82 17.60
N MET A 420 -26.02 -10.74 16.67
CA MET A 420 -26.44 -12.11 16.99
C MET A 420 -25.31 -12.98 17.55
N THR A 421 -24.06 -12.58 17.31
CA THR A 421 -22.88 -13.34 17.73
C THR A 421 -22.10 -12.66 18.84
N ALA A 422 -22.37 -11.39 19.15
CA ALA A 422 -21.79 -10.63 20.27
C ALA A 422 -22.12 -11.33 21.58
#